data_AF-A0A087TR91-F1
#
_entry.id   AF-A0A087TR91-F1
#
_cell.length_a   1.000
_cell.length_b   1.000
_cell.length_c   1.000
_cell.angle_alpha   90.00
_cell.angle_beta   90.00
_cell.angle_gamma   90.00
#
_symmetry.space_group_name_H-M   'P 1'
#
loop_
_entity.id
_entity.type
_entity.pdbx_description
1 polymer ?
#
loop_
_entity_poly.entity_id
_entity_poly.type
_entity_poly.pdbx_seq_one_letter_code
_entity_poly.pdbx_strand_id
1 'polypeptide(L)'
;MQLRGLLMKRFHHARRNWSILVAQFILPIMCMVVCFCTIPNKPSLSAYFYSPLKLSIKNVYGRTDGFYTADEDQIRKHLKNVFEENYISARSTNKPNNYIMEYGTKSFIRYQRKFLIGSSIENVNDSLILTAWYNDKACHSAPMSLLLSHTAILRYVSGTGYIHLTNAPLPGGSAYLRHDPERARERNMIGIFVPLAFAFLSASFVLLPIQERTSKA
;
A
#
# COMPACT_ATOMS: atom_id res chain seq x y z
N MET A 1 48.60 -22.61 34.99
CA MET A 1 48.42 -23.85 34.20
C MET A 1 46.98 -24.40 34.19
N GLN A 2 46.18 -24.18 35.24
CA GLN A 2 44.81 -24.75 35.36
C GLN A 2 43.79 -24.21 34.34
N LEU A 3 43.83 -22.91 34.03
CA LEU A 3 42.93 -22.27 33.05
C LEU A 3 43.04 -22.89 31.64
N ARG A 4 44.27 -23.20 31.21
CA ARG A 4 44.54 -23.79 29.89
C ARG A 4 43.96 -25.20 29.78
N GLY A 5 44.05 -25.99 30.85
CA GLY A 5 43.44 -27.32 30.93
C GLY A 5 41.91 -27.27 30.86
N LEU A 6 41.29 -26.29 31.54
CA LEU A 6 39.84 -26.05 31.49
C LEU A 6 39.38 -25.62 30.08
N LEU A 7 40.12 -24.73 29.42
CA LEU A 7 39.80 -24.30 28.04
C LEU A 7 39.93 -25.43 27.03
N MET A 8 40.96 -26.28 27.15
CA MET A 8 41.16 -27.43 26.27
C MET A 8 40.01 -28.44 26.41
N LYS A 9 39.57 -28.73 27.65
CA LYS A 9 38.40 -29.57 27.92
C LYS A 9 37.13 -28.98 27.31
N ARG A 10 36.89 -27.67 27.49
CA ARG A 10 35.75 -26.96 26.90
C ARG A 10 35.75 -27.01 25.38
N PHE A 11 36.91 -26.91 24.74
CA PHE A 11 37.06 -27.00 23.29
C PHE A 11 36.73 -28.39 22.76
N HIS A 12 37.24 -29.45 23.38
CA HIS A 12 36.94 -30.83 22.99
C HIS A 12 35.45 -31.18 23.19
N HIS A 13 34.82 -30.68 24.27
CA HIS A 13 33.40 -30.89 24.52
C HIS A 13 32.50 -30.09 23.56
N ALA A 14 32.85 -28.83 23.27
CA ALA A 14 32.17 -28.00 22.28
C ALA A 14 32.26 -28.61 20.86
N ARG A 15 33.39 -29.22 20.51
CA ARG A 15 33.59 -29.92 19.24
C ARG A 15 32.69 -31.16 19.11
N ARG A 16 32.42 -31.88 20.20
CA ARG A 16 31.57 -33.09 20.20
C ARG A 16 30.07 -32.77 20.13
N ASN A 17 29.63 -31.67 20.77
CA ASN A 17 28.23 -31.22 20.79
C ASN A 17 27.98 -29.97 19.91
N TRP A 18 28.75 -29.84 18.82
CA TRP A 18 28.75 -28.62 17.99
C TRP A 18 27.37 -28.34 17.35
N SER A 19 26.60 -29.37 17.03
CA SER A 19 25.24 -29.23 16.47
C SER A 19 24.30 -28.41 17.36
N ILE A 20 24.36 -28.60 18.69
CA ILE A 20 23.51 -27.87 19.64
C ILE A 20 23.99 -26.42 19.82
N LEU A 21 25.31 -26.21 19.87
CA LEU A 21 25.88 -24.86 19.96
C LEU A 21 25.58 -24.05 18.70
N VAL A 22 25.68 -24.67 17.53
CA VAL A 22 25.33 -24.04 16.25
C VAL A 22 23.84 -23.71 16.20
N ALA A 23 22.97 -24.61 16.64
CA ALA A 23 21.53 -24.33 16.71
C ALA A 23 21.22 -23.12 17.62
N GLN A 24 21.92 -22.97 18.74
CA GLN A 24 21.76 -21.83 19.67
C GLN A 24 22.28 -20.49 19.13
N PHE A 25 23.24 -20.48 18.20
CA PHE A 25 23.68 -19.25 17.54
C PHE A 25 22.84 -18.92 16.30
N ILE A 26 22.41 -19.93 15.55
CA ILE A 26 21.56 -19.73 14.37
C ILE A 26 20.23 -19.08 14.75
N LEU A 27 19.60 -19.54 15.83
CA LEU A 27 18.28 -19.06 16.24
C LEU A 27 18.23 -17.53 16.54
N PRO A 28 19.11 -16.95 17.38
CA PRO A 28 19.13 -15.51 17.62
C PRO A 28 19.57 -14.71 16.38
N ILE A 29 20.45 -15.25 15.54
CA ILE A 29 20.81 -14.62 14.25
C ILE A 29 19.57 -14.55 13.36
N MET A 30 18.80 -15.62 13.24
CA MET A 30 17.55 -15.64 12.48
C MET A 30 16.53 -14.63 13.02
N CYS A 31 16.36 -14.54 14.34
CA CYS A 31 15.50 -13.53 14.97
C CYS A 31 15.95 -12.10 14.61
N MET A 32 17.26 -11.82 14.63
CA MET A 32 17.79 -10.51 14.26
C MET A 32 17.64 -10.21 12.76
N VAL A 33 17.85 -11.20 11.89
CA VAL A 33 17.63 -11.06 10.45
C VAL A 33 16.16 -10.74 10.16
N VAL A 34 15.22 -11.49 10.76
CA VAL A 34 13.78 -11.22 10.62
C VAL A 34 13.45 -9.81 11.11
N CYS A 35 13.96 -9.41 12.28
CA CYS A 35 13.76 -8.06 12.81
C CYS A 35 14.26 -6.99 11.81
N PHE A 36 15.47 -7.16 11.28
CA PHE A 36 16.05 -6.20 10.34
C PHE A 36 15.29 -6.16 9.01
N CYS A 37 14.84 -7.30 8.48
CA CYS A 37 14.02 -7.37 7.28
C CYS A 37 12.65 -6.70 7.45
N THR A 38 12.10 -6.67 8.68
CA THR A 38 10.81 -6.02 8.97
C THR A 38 10.90 -4.50 9.14
N ILE A 39 12.10 -3.95 9.34
CA ILE A 39 12.33 -2.52 9.47
C ILE A 39 12.57 -1.96 8.06
N PRO A 40 11.63 -1.19 7.49
CA PRO A 40 11.85 -0.59 6.19
C PRO A 40 12.95 0.48 6.29
N ASN A 41 13.85 0.51 5.30
CA ASN A 41 14.87 1.56 5.16
C ASN A 41 14.19 2.88 4.76
N LYS A 42 13.50 3.54 5.70
CA LYS A 42 12.90 4.86 5.51
C LYS A 42 13.73 5.89 6.26
N PRO A 43 14.07 7.04 5.65
CA PRO A 43 14.76 8.12 6.36
C PRO A 43 13.89 8.58 7.54
N SER A 44 14.45 8.48 8.74
CA SER A 44 13.68 8.46 9.99
C SER A 44 13.25 9.84 10.52
N LEU A 45 13.58 10.96 9.87
CA LEU A 45 13.42 12.26 10.53
C LEU A 45 13.25 13.49 9.63
N SER A 46 12.69 13.36 8.42
CA SER A 46 12.10 14.55 7.77
C SER A 46 10.62 14.58 8.10
N ALA A 47 10.09 15.75 8.51
CA ALA A 47 8.66 15.99 8.45
C ALA A 47 8.18 15.48 7.08
N TYR A 48 7.21 14.56 7.06
CA TYR A 48 6.71 13.96 5.83
C TYR A 48 6.06 15.06 4.98
N PHE A 49 6.87 15.77 4.21
CA PHE A 49 6.42 16.63 3.13
C PHE A 49 6.10 15.70 1.97
N TYR A 50 4.88 15.18 1.96
CA TYR A 50 4.37 14.51 0.78
C TYR A 50 4.25 15.55 -0.33
N SER A 51 4.93 15.31 -1.45
CA SER A 51 4.80 16.17 -2.62
C SER A 51 3.33 16.23 -3.05
N PRO A 52 2.82 17.43 -3.39
CA PRO A 52 1.45 17.57 -3.86
C PRO A 52 1.23 16.72 -5.11
N LEU A 53 0.18 15.91 -5.11
CA LEU A 53 -0.18 15.02 -6.21
C LEU A 53 -1.27 15.66 -7.05
N LYS A 54 -0.93 16.03 -8.29
CA LYS A 54 -1.93 16.44 -9.28
C LYS A 54 -2.80 15.24 -9.65
N LEU A 55 -4.09 15.32 -9.35
CA LEU A 55 -5.02 14.23 -9.59
C LEU A 55 -5.46 14.25 -11.06
N SER A 56 -4.78 13.44 -11.88
CA SER A 56 -5.21 13.13 -13.24
C SER A 56 -5.19 11.62 -13.47
N ILE A 57 -6.25 11.09 -14.07
CA ILE A 57 -6.38 9.64 -14.31
C ILE A 57 -5.22 9.13 -15.18
N LYS A 58 -4.87 9.89 -16.23
CA LYS A 58 -3.73 9.60 -17.11
C LYS A 58 -2.43 9.36 -16.33
N ASN A 59 -2.07 10.25 -15.41
CA ASN A 59 -0.76 10.19 -14.76
C ASN A 59 -0.75 9.18 -13.61
N VAL A 60 -1.88 9.02 -12.91
CA VAL A 60 -1.97 8.16 -11.72
C VAL A 60 -2.27 6.70 -12.09
N TYR A 61 -3.14 6.45 -13.05
CA TYR A 61 -3.64 5.11 -13.39
C TYR A 61 -3.37 4.68 -14.84
N GLY A 62 -2.93 5.60 -15.71
CA GLY A 62 -2.66 5.32 -17.12
C GLY A 62 -3.94 5.17 -17.94
N ARG A 63 -3.92 4.27 -18.94
CA ARG A 63 -5.11 3.96 -19.76
C ARG A 63 -6.11 3.14 -18.96
N THR A 64 -7.33 3.66 -18.84
CA THR A 64 -8.43 3.07 -18.06
C THR A 64 -9.66 2.91 -18.94
N ASP A 65 -10.61 2.11 -18.47
CA ASP A 65 -11.92 1.92 -19.12
C ASP A 65 -12.98 2.62 -18.27
N GLY A 66 -14.07 3.01 -18.92
CA GLY A 66 -15.19 3.65 -18.25
C GLY A 66 -16.43 3.70 -19.12
N PHE A 67 -17.45 4.41 -18.65
CA PHE A 67 -18.67 4.62 -19.39
C PHE A 67 -19.19 6.03 -19.23
N TYR A 68 -20.05 6.43 -20.16
CA TYR A 68 -20.82 7.64 -20.00
C TYR A 68 -22.27 7.45 -20.45
N THR A 69 -23.16 8.20 -19.83
CA THR A 69 -24.58 8.28 -20.12
C THR A 69 -24.96 9.76 -20.05
N ALA A 70 -25.64 10.26 -21.07
CA ALA A 70 -26.14 11.63 -21.10
C ALA A 70 -27.36 11.69 -22.01
N ASP A 71 -28.43 12.29 -21.51
CA ASP A 71 -29.67 12.50 -22.27
C ASP A 71 -29.48 13.50 -23.41
N GLU A 72 -28.72 14.57 -23.17
CA GLU A 72 -28.46 15.62 -24.16
C GLU A 72 -27.22 15.33 -25.02
N ASP A 73 -27.38 15.45 -26.34
CA ASP A 73 -26.34 15.16 -27.33
C ASP A 73 -25.10 16.07 -27.22
N GLN A 74 -25.31 17.36 -26.89
CA GLN A 74 -24.21 18.32 -26.74
C GLN A 74 -23.34 17.96 -25.53
N ILE A 75 -23.96 17.71 -24.38
CA ILE A 75 -23.27 17.29 -23.15
C ILE A 75 -22.54 15.97 -23.38
N ARG A 76 -23.17 15.01 -24.07
CA ARG A 76 -22.57 13.73 -24.42
C ARG A 76 -21.27 13.89 -25.21
N LYS A 77 -21.22 14.83 -26.15
CA LYS A 77 -20.02 15.14 -26.94
C LYS A 77 -18.90 15.71 -26.05
N HIS A 78 -19.21 16.65 -25.17
CA HIS A 78 -18.22 17.21 -24.24
C HIS A 78 -17.68 16.16 -23.26
N LEU A 79 -18.55 15.30 -22.74
CA LEU A 79 -18.19 14.22 -21.83
C LEU A 79 -17.27 13.19 -22.51
N LYS A 80 -17.60 12.79 -23.75
CA LYS A 80 -16.74 11.92 -24.57
C LYS A 80 -15.36 12.55 -24.78
N ASN A 81 -15.29 13.82 -25.18
CA ASN A 81 -14.02 14.52 -25.40
C ASN A 81 -13.16 14.57 -24.13
N VAL A 82 -13.75 14.91 -22.98
CA VAL A 82 -13.04 14.95 -21.69
C VAL A 82 -12.48 13.56 -21.33
N PHE A 83 -13.22 12.49 -21.59
CA PHE A 83 -12.78 11.14 -21.26
C PHE A 83 -11.67 10.66 -22.21
N GLU A 84 -11.77 10.95 -23.51
CA GLU A 84 -10.74 10.60 -24.51
C GLU A 84 -9.42 11.35 -24.24
N GLU A 85 -9.47 12.65 -23.91
CA GLU A 85 -8.30 13.45 -23.53
C GLU A 85 -7.55 12.89 -22.30
N ASN A 86 -8.29 12.25 -21.39
CA ASN A 86 -7.75 11.66 -20.16
C ASN A 86 -7.44 10.16 -20.29
N TYR A 87 -7.36 9.64 -21.52
CA TYR A 87 -7.01 8.24 -21.83
C TYR A 87 -7.99 7.20 -21.26
N ILE A 88 -9.26 7.58 -21.13
CA ILE A 88 -10.33 6.66 -20.74
C ILE A 88 -11.04 6.14 -21.98
N SER A 89 -10.97 4.82 -22.19
CA SER A 89 -11.75 4.13 -23.22
C SER A 89 -13.20 4.04 -22.77
N ALA A 90 -13.99 5.06 -23.11
CA ALA A 90 -15.33 5.21 -22.60
C ALA A 90 -16.39 4.78 -23.62
N ARG A 91 -17.35 3.96 -23.17
CA ARG A 91 -18.48 3.53 -24.01
C ARG A 91 -19.76 4.23 -23.57
N SER A 92 -20.54 4.72 -24.55
CA SER A 92 -21.88 5.24 -24.32
C SER A 92 -22.82 4.08 -23.94
N THR A 93 -23.56 4.21 -22.85
CA THR A 93 -24.57 3.22 -22.43
C THR A 93 -25.82 3.91 -21.92
N ASN A 94 -27.00 3.34 -22.18
CA ASN A 94 -28.28 3.83 -21.65
C ASN A 94 -28.63 3.18 -20.31
N LYS A 95 -27.98 2.06 -19.96
CA LYS A 95 -28.22 1.30 -18.72
C LYS A 95 -26.89 0.99 -18.05
N PRO A 96 -26.38 1.88 -17.19
CA PRO A 96 -25.03 1.75 -16.63
C PRO A 96 -24.85 0.49 -15.79
N ASN A 97 -25.84 0.13 -14.95
CA ASN A 97 -25.79 -1.06 -14.10
C ASN A 97 -25.61 -2.36 -14.90
N ASN A 98 -26.38 -2.53 -15.99
CA ASN A 98 -26.27 -3.72 -16.83
C ASN A 98 -24.93 -3.79 -17.56
N TYR A 99 -24.43 -2.64 -18.04
CA TYR A 99 -23.14 -2.57 -18.71
C TYR A 99 -21.98 -2.94 -17.77
N ILE A 100 -22.00 -2.42 -16.54
CA ILE A 100 -21.00 -2.74 -15.52
C ILE A 100 -21.04 -4.22 -15.17
N MET A 101 -22.25 -4.78 -15.00
CA MET A 101 -22.44 -6.20 -14.71
C MET A 101 -21.88 -7.09 -15.83
N GLU A 102 -22.23 -6.79 -17.09
CA GLU A 102 -21.73 -7.55 -18.25
C GLU A 102 -20.21 -7.45 -18.37
N TYR A 103 -19.63 -6.26 -18.13
CA TYR A 103 -18.18 -6.06 -18.16
C TYR A 103 -17.48 -6.87 -17.06
N GLY A 104 -18.05 -6.92 -15.85
CA GLY A 104 -17.56 -7.73 -14.74
C GLY A 104 -17.60 -9.23 -15.03
N THR A 105 -18.70 -9.72 -15.60
CA THR A 105 -18.88 -11.13 -15.98
C THR A 105 -17.92 -11.56 -17.08
N LYS A 106 -17.59 -10.68 -18.04
CA LYS A 106 -16.59 -10.97 -19.09
C LYS A 106 -15.18 -11.08 -18.53
N SER A 107 -14.80 -10.17 -17.64
CA SER A 107 -13.46 -10.17 -17.06
C SER A 107 -13.38 -9.43 -15.73
N PHE A 108 -13.42 -10.19 -14.64
CA PHE A 108 -13.30 -9.65 -13.29
C PHE A 108 -12.00 -8.86 -13.04
N ILE A 109 -10.87 -9.36 -13.56
CA ILE A 109 -9.56 -8.71 -13.38
C ILE A 109 -9.55 -7.32 -14.04
N ARG A 110 -10.12 -7.22 -15.25
CA ARG A 110 -10.19 -5.96 -15.99
C ARG A 110 -11.15 -4.99 -15.29
N TYR A 111 -12.27 -5.49 -14.77
CA TYR A 111 -13.21 -4.69 -13.97
C TYR A 111 -12.52 -4.08 -12.74
N GLN A 112 -11.82 -4.88 -11.95
CA GLN A 112 -11.17 -4.35 -10.75
C GLN A 112 -10.00 -3.41 -11.05
N ARG A 113 -9.21 -3.66 -12.10
CA ARG A 113 -7.95 -2.93 -12.35
C ARG A 113 -8.05 -1.79 -13.35
N LYS A 114 -8.97 -1.87 -14.31
CA LYS A 114 -9.03 -0.93 -15.44
C LYS A 114 -10.32 -0.12 -15.47
N PHE A 115 -11.44 -0.67 -15.01
CA PHE A 115 -12.70 0.05 -14.97
C PHE A 115 -12.76 0.96 -13.76
N LEU A 116 -12.42 2.24 -13.92
CA LEU A 116 -12.22 3.14 -12.78
C LEU A 116 -13.34 4.15 -12.56
N ILE A 117 -13.92 4.66 -13.64
CA ILE A 117 -14.82 5.81 -13.58
C ILE A 117 -15.97 5.71 -14.60
N GLY A 118 -17.06 6.39 -14.30
CA GLY A 118 -18.12 6.66 -15.27
C GLY A 118 -18.91 7.89 -14.90
N SER A 119 -19.76 8.37 -15.80
CA SER A 119 -20.59 9.55 -15.55
C SER A 119 -21.98 9.34 -16.16
N SER A 120 -23.02 9.52 -15.37
CA SER A 120 -24.41 9.58 -15.84
C SER A 120 -24.94 11.00 -15.65
N ILE A 121 -25.57 11.54 -16.69
CA ILE A 121 -26.24 12.83 -16.67
C ILE A 121 -27.67 12.59 -17.10
N GLU A 122 -28.58 12.78 -16.15
CA GLU A 122 -30.01 12.54 -16.32
C GLU A 122 -30.76 13.86 -16.11
N ASN A 123 -31.71 14.18 -16.98
CA ASN A 123 -32.59 15.33 -16.80
C ASN A 123 -33.89 14.88 -16.14
N VAL A 124 -34.08 15.26 -14.88
CA VAL A 124 -35.27 14.92 -14.09
C VAL A 124 -35.97 16.21 -13.69
N ASN A 125 -37.19 16.43 -14.20
CA ASN A 125 -38.04 17.59 -13.87
C ASN A 125 -37.31 18.94 -14.01
N ASP A 126 -36.71 19.20 -15.18
CA ASP A 126 -35.89 20.40 -15.48
C ASP A 126 -34.65 20.57 -14.58
N SER A 127 -34.31 19.57 -13.76
CA SER A 127 -33.11 19.54 -12.95
C SER A 127 -32.12 18.54 -13.53
N LEU A 128 -30.91 19.00 -13.80
CA LEU A 128 -29.83 18.14 -14.31
C LEU A 128 -29.16 17.42 -13.12
N ILE A 129 -29.32 16.11 -13.07
CA ILE A 129 -28.71 15.24 -12.06
C ILE A 129 -27.42 14.65 -12.64
N LEU A 130 -26.29 15.08 -12.07
CA LEU A 130 -24.97 14.53 -12.39
C LEU A 130 -24.60 13.44 -11.39
N THR A 131 -24.40 12.22 -11.89
CA THR A 131 -23.91 11.08 -11.11
C THR A 131 -22.52 10.67 -11.58
N ALA A 132 -21.51 10.90 -10.74
CA ALA A 132 -20.13 10.46 -10.96
C ALA A 132 -19.91 9.07 -10.34
N TRP A 133 -19.62 8.09 -11.18
CA TRP A 133 -19.37 6.70 -10.79
C TRP A 133 -17.88 6.48 -10.60
N TYR A 134 -17.49 5.76 -9.56
CA TYR A 134 -16.09 5.49 -9.26
C TYR A 134 -15.89 4.05 -8.78
N ASN A 135 -14.68 3.55 -8.94
CA ASN A 135 -14.27 2.25 -8.43
C ASN A 135 -13.54 2.41 -7.10
N ASP A 136 -14.11 1.83 -6.05
CA ASP A 136 -13.58 1.84 -4.68
C ASP A 136 -12.16 1.23 -4.56
N LYS A 137 -11.77 0.35 -5.47
CA LYS A 137 -10.41 -0.22 -5.46
C LYS A 137 -9.31 0.77 -5.81
N ALA A 138 -9.64 1.91 -6.42
CA ALA A 138 -8.68 2.94 -6.77
C ALA A 138 -8.78 4.15 -5.81
N CYS A 139 -7.73 4.37 -5.01
CA CYS A 139 -7.71 5.35 -3.91
C CYS A 139 -8.19 6.77 -4.26
N HIS A 140 -7.97 7.24 -5.48
CA HIS A 140 -8.32 8.60 -5.91
C HIS A 140 -9.38 8.63 -7.02
N SER A 141 -10.04 7.50 -7.31
CA SER A 141 -11.05 7.42 -8.38
C SER A 141 -12.27 8.29 -8.09
N ALA A 142 -12.72 8.38 -6.84
CA ALA A 142 -13.90 9.16 -6.45
C ALA A 142 -13.74 10.66 -6.80
N PRO A 143 -12.72 11.38 -6.27
CA PRO A 143 -12.55 12.79 -6.61
C PRO A 143 -12.22 13.02 -8.09
N MET A 144 -11.50 12.09 -8.73
CA MET A 144 -11.19 12.20 -10.17
C MET A 144 -12.42 12.02 -11.06
N SER A 145 -13.31 11.10 -10.72
CA SER A 145 -14.57 10.90 -11.45
C SER A 145 -15.40 12.18 -11.42
N LEU A 146 -15.59 12.72 -10.22
CA LEU A 146 -16.30 13.97 -10.00
C LEU A 146 -15.65 15.13 -10.77
N LEU A 147 -14.31 15.26 -10.71
CA LEU A 147 -13.56 16.28 -11.44
C LEU A 147 -13.85 16.26 -12.95
N LEU A 148 -13.83 15.07 -13.56
CA LEU A 148 -14.05 14.92 -15.00
C LEU A 148 -15.50 15.20 -15.39
N SER A 149 -16.45 14.72 -14.59
CA SER A 149 -17.87 15.03 -14.71
C SER A 149 -18.14 16.55 -14.64
N HIS A 150 -17.56 17.25 -13.66
CA HIS A 150 -17.67 18.70 -13.54
C HIS A 150 -16.98 19.44 -14.70
N THR A 151 -15.82 18.94 -15.14
CA THR A 151 -15.10 19.54 -16.28
C THR A 151 -15.93 19.44 -17.57
N ALA A 152 -16.65 18.34 -17.77
CA ALA A 152 -17.54 18.18 -18.92
C ALA A 152 -18.69 19.20 -18.91
N ILE A 153 -19.33 19.41 -17.75
CA ILE A 153 -20.37 20.45 -17.59
C ILE A 153 -19.78 21.85 -17.76
N LEU A 154 -18.61 22.12 -17.18
CA LEU A 154 -17.95 23.42 -17.33
C LEU A 154 -17.66 23.73 -18.79
N ARG A 155 -17.23 22.74 -19.58
CA ARG A 155 -17.03 22.91 -21.03
C ARG A 155 -18.34 23.07 -21.79
N TYR A 156 -19.43 22.45 -21.34
CA TYR A 156 -20.74 22.69 -21.91
C TYR A 156 -21.17 24.16 -21.74
N VAL A 157 -20.94 24.76 -20.56
CA VAL A 157 -21.30 26.16 -20.29
C VAL A 157 -20.29 27.17 -20.86
N SER A 158 -18.99 26.90 -20.72
CA SER A 158 -17.90 27.84 -21.02
C SER A 158 -17.21 27.59 -22.38
N GLY A 159 -17.45 26.45 -23.02
CA GLY A 159 -16.76 26.00 -24.24
C GLY A 159 -15.35 25.43 -24.01
N THR A 160 -14.52 26.08 -23.19
CA THR A 160 -13.07 25.77 -23.07
C THR A 160 -12.55 25.53 -21.65
N GLY A 161 -13.35 25.79 -20.62
CA GLY A 161 -12.92 25.68 -19.22
C GLY A 161 -12.40 24.29 -18.83
N TYR A 162 -11.43 24.24 -17.91
CA TYR A 162 -10.89 23.00 -17.37
C TYR A 162 -10.60 23.15 -15.87
N ILE A 163 -10.92 22.13 -15.08
CA ILE A 163 -10.70 22.14 -13.63
C ILE A 163 -9.50 21.24 -13.30
N HIS A 164 -8.55 21.74 -12.52
CA HIS A 164 -7.44 20.96 -12.00
C HIS A 164 -7.64 20.71 -10.50
N LEU A 165 -7.41 19.47 -10.07
CA LEU A 165 -7.43 19.09 -8.66
C LEU A 165 -6.05 18.58 -8.24
N THR A 166 -5.56 19.07 -7.11
CA THR A 166 -4.27 18.66 -6.54
C THR A 166 -4.50 18.27 -5.08
N ASN A 167 -4.08 17.05 -4.73
CA ASN A 167 -4.04 16.62 -3.34
C ASN A 167 -2.70 17.06 -2.73
N ALA A 168 -2.73 18.04 -1.84
CA ALA A 168 -1.56 18.52 -1.11
C ALA A 168 -1.74 18.21 0.38
N PRO A 169 -1.17 17.10 0.88
CA PRO A 169 -1.30 16.75 2.29
C PRO A 169 -0.65 17.83 3.17
N LEU A 170 -1.29 18.13 4.29
CA LEU A 170 -0.70 19.00 5.29
C LEU A 170 0.60 18.37 5.83
N PRO A 171 1.63 19.17 6.13
CA PRO A 171 2.86 18.65 6.72
C PRO A 171 2.52 17.95 8.03
N GLY A 172 3.00 16.71 8.19
CA GLY A 172 2.73 15.91 9.38
C GLY A 172 3.35 16.53 10.63
N GLY A 173 2.52 17.04 11.53
CA GLY A 173 2.94 17.46 12.87
C GLY A 173 3.38 16.27 13.75
N SER A 174 4.14 16.54 14.82
CA SER A 174 4.67 15.53 15.74
C SER A 174 3.62 14.58 16.34
N ALA A 175 2.36 15.01 16.41
CA ALA A 175 1.23 14.19 16.85
C ALA A 175 0.87 13.05 15.86
N TYR A 176 0.95 13.29 14.54
CA TYR A 176 0.69 12.26 13.52
C TYR A 176 1.79 11.18 13.52
N LEU A 177 3.03 11.57 13.82
CA LEU A 177 4.17 10.65 13.91
C LEU A 177 4.05 9.63 15.07
N ARG A 178 3.24 9.92 16.10
CA ARG A 178 3.00 8.98 17.21
C ARG A 178 2.02 7.87 16.83
N HIS A 179 1.11 8.14 15.89
CA HIS A 179 0.09 7.19 15.44
C HIS A 179 0.40 6.53 14.11
N ASP A 180 1.61 6.69 13.57
CA ASP A 180 2.00 5.98 12.35
C ASP A 180 2.00 4.45 12.62
N PRO A 181 1.07 3.68 12.02
CA PRO A 181 0.97 2.24 12.24
C PRO A 181 2.22 1.49 11.76
N GLU A 182 2.94 2.04 10.79
CA GLU A 182 4.19 1.46 10.30
C GLU A 182 5.28 1.54 11.38
N ARG A 183 5.44 2.71 12.02
CA ARG A 183 6.37 2.87 13.16
C ARG A 183 5.94 2.07 14.38
N ALA A 184 4.63 1.94 14.63
CA ALA A 184 4.14 1.08 15.70
C ALA A 184 4.50 -0.39 15.44
N ARG A 185 4.36 -0.86 14.20
CA ARG A 185 4.77 -2.21 13.79
C ARG A 185 6.28 -2.40 13.97
N GLU A 186 7.10 -1.47 13.49
CA GLU A 186 8.56 -1.50 13.65
C GLU A 186 8.96 -1.62 15.12
N ARG A 187 8.42 -0.77 15.99
CA ARG A 187 8.68 -0.80 17.43
C ARG A 187 8.25 -2.12 18.06
N ASN A 188 7.10 -2.66 17.67
CA ASN A 188 6.62 -3.94 18.18
C ASN A 188 7.53 -5.10 17.74
N MET A 189 7.99 -5.11 16.48
CA MET A 189 8.91 -6.13 15.97
C MET A 189 10.25 -6.09 16.71
N ILE A 190 10.82 -4.90 16.92
CA ILE A 190 12.03 -4.71 17.74
C ILE A 190 11.80 -5.20 19.17
N GLY A 191 10.67 -4.82 19.77
CA GLY A 191 10.31 -5.20 21.14
C GLY A 191 10.09 -6.71 21.35
N ILE A 192 9.79 -7.47 20.29
CA ILE A 192 9.62 -8.92 20.37
C ILE A 192 10.94 -9.64 20.05
N PHE A 193 11.54 -9.35 18.89
CA PHE A 193 12.66 -10.13 18.37
C PHE A 193 13.99 -9.83 19.05
N VAL A 194 14.22 -8.58 19.49
CA VAL A 194 15.48 -8.22 20.15
C VAL A 194 15.61 -8.89 21.52
N PRO A 195 14.61 -8.81 22.44
CA PRO A 195 14.67 -9.53 23.71
C PRO A 195 14.73 -11.05 23.53
N LEU A 196 14.02 -11.59 22.54
CA LEU A 196 14.04 -13.02 22.23
C LEU A 196 15.44 -13.48 21.79
N ALA A 197 16.11 -12.72 20.92
CA ALA A 197 17.48 -13.00 20.51
C ALA A 197 18.45 -12.97 21.70
N PHE A 198 18.33 -11.96 22.59
CA PHE A 198 19.14 -11.89 23.81
C PHE A 198 18.86 -13.03 24.79
N ALA A 199 17.62 -13.51 24.89
CA ALA A 199 17.26 -14.66 25.72
C ALA A 199 17.95 -15.95 25.23
N PHE A 200 17.97 -16.19 23.92
CA PHE A 200 18.69 -17.34 23.35
C PHE A 200 20.21 -17.22 23.49
N LEU A 201 20.75 -16.01 23.34
CA LEU A 201 22.16 -15.74 23.59
C LEU A 201 22.50 -16.02 25.07
N SER A 202 21.66 -15.61 26.02
CA SER A 202 21.83 -15.89 27.45
C SER A 202 21.76 -17.39 27.75
N ALA A 203 20.84 -18.12 27.12
CA ALA A 203 20.71 -19.57 27.29
C ALA A 203 21.95 -20.34 26.80
N SER A 204 22.66 -19.82 25.79
CA SER A 204 23.90 -20.44 25.30
C SER A 204 25.01 -20.49 26.36
N PHE A 205 25.11 -19.46 27.22
CA PHE A 205 26.11 -19.42 28.30
C PHE A 205 25.79 -20.37 29.46
N VAL A 206 24.51 -20.72 29.65
CA VAL A 206 24.06 -21.63 30.72
C VAL A 206 24.12 -23.09 30.29
N LEU A 207 23.89 -23.38 29.01
CA LEU A 207 23.89 -24.75 28.51
C LEU A 207 25.26 -25.41 28.63
N LEU A 208 26.34 -24.66 28.38
CA LEU A 208 27.71 -25.16 28.46
C LEU A 208 28.06 -25.74 29.86
N PRO A 209 27.85 -25.01 30.98
CA PRO A 209 28.00 -25.56 32.33
C PRO A 209 27.10 -26.76 32.65
N ILE A 210 25.87 -26.78 32.13
CA ILE A 210 24.92 -27.88 32.40
C ILE A 210 25.41 -29.16 31.72
N GLN A 211 25.81 -29.07 30.45
CA GLN A 211 26.34 -30.21 29.71
C GLN A 211 27.62 -30.75 30.37
N GLU A 212 28.48 -29.87 30.88
CA GLU A 212 29.68 -30.23 31.65
C GLU A 212 29.34 -30.98 32.95
N ARG A 213 28.32 -30.54 33.70
CA ARG A 213 27.85 -31.26 34.90
C ARG A 213 27.26 -32.63 34.60
N THR A 214 26.51 -32.75 33.50
CA THR A 214 25.86 -34.03 33.14
C THR A 214 26.82 -35.07 32.60
N SER A 215 27.94 -34.67 31.96
CA SER A 215 28.86 -35.63 31.34
C SER A 215 29.92 -36.21 32.30
N LYS A 216 29.94 -35.80 33.57
CA LYS A 216 30.87 -36.29 34.63
C LYS A 216 32.31 -36.52 34.10
N ALA A 217 32.89 -35.51 33.42
CA ALA A 217 34.27 -35.52 32.90
C ALA A 217 35.07 -34.28 33.34
#